data_AF-A0A535QK04-F1
#
_entry.id   AF-A0A535QK04-F1
#
_cell.length_a   1.000
_cell.length_b   1.000
_cell.length_c   1.000
_cell.angle_alpha   90.00
_cell.angle_beta   90.00
_cell.angle_gamma   90.00
#
_symmetry.space_group_name_H-M   'P 1'
#
loop_
_entity.id
_entity.type
_entity.pdbx_description
1 polymer ?
#
loop_
_entity_poly.entity_id
_entity_poly.type
_entity_poly.pdbx_seq_one_letter_code
_entity_poly.pdbx_strand_id
1 'polypeptide(L)'
;AEKRRWGYYTLPILYQDRLVARLDPKFERSTGMLFIKGFWLENNITVDDQFIAALAAALKRFTQFVGASATDLAALSPPEVREAVQLRLSHSP
;
A
#
# COMPACT_ATOMS: atom_id res chain seq x y z
N ALA A 1 12.39 4.79 27.19
CA ALA A 1 11.24 4.44 26.33
C ALA A 1 11.78 4.20 24.92
N GLU A 2 11.82 2.94 24.49
CA GLU A 2 12.30 2.54 23.16
C GLU A 2 11.31 3.04 22.11
N LYS A 3 11.74 3.97 21.24
CA LYS A 3 10.89 4.54 20.20
C LYS A 3 10.64 3.48 19.13
N ARG A 4 9.39 3.01 19.06
CA ARG A 4 8.92 2.05 18.06
C ARG A 4 9.17 2.61 16.65
N ARG A 5 9.82 1.81 15.80
CA ARG A 5 10.27 2.22 14.46
C ARG A 5 9.21 2.00 13.37
N TRP A 6 8.23 1.11 13.62
CA TRP A 6 7.15 0.75 12.69
C TRP A 6 5.86 0.49 13.50
N GLY A 7 4.67 0.75 12.95
CA GLY A 7 3.38 0.53 13.63
C GLY A 7 3.15 -0.93 14.07
N TYR A 8 2.07 -1.19 14.83
CA TYR A 8 1.79 -2.50 15.44
C TYR A 8 1.78 -3.68 14.44
N TYR A 9 1.52 -3.43 13.16
CA TYR A 9 1.51 -4.45 12.11
C TYR A 9 2.09 -3.91 10.81
N THR A 10 3.37 -4.18 10.55
CA THR A 10 3.97 -3.94 9.23
C THR A 10 3.82 -5.19 8.37
N LEU A 11 3.04 -5.09 7.30
CA LEU A 11 2.79 -6.19 6.37
C LEU A 11 3.88 -6.25 5.28
N PRO A 12 4.43 -7.43 4.97
CA PRO A 12 5.30 -7.61 3.82
C PRO A 12 4.47 -7.58 2.52
N ILE A 13 4.98 -6.91 1.49
CA ILE A 13 4.48 -6.97 0.13
C ILE A 13 5.42 -7.87 -0.66
N LEU A 14 4.88 -9.01 -1.10
CA LEU A 14 5.57 -9.93 -1.98
C LEU A 14 5.15 -9.68 -3.43
N TYR A 15 6.12 -9.68 -4.33
CA TYR A 15 5.89 -9.67 -5.76
C TYR A 15 6.74 -10.76 -6.39
N GLN A 16 6.07 -11.70 -7.06
CA GLN A 16 6.65 -12.98 -7.47
C GLN A 16 7.24 -13.72 -6.25
N ASP A 17 8.53 -14.03 -6.27
CA ASP A 17 9.30 -14.72 -5.24
C ASP A 17 10.08 -13.76 -4.32
N ARG A 18 9.85 -12.45 -4.42
CA ARG A 18 10.64 -11.42 -3.73
C ARG A 18 9.80 -10.58 -2.77
N LEU A 19 10.39 -10.27 -1.63
CA LEU A 19 9.94 -9.17 -0.78
C LEU A 19 10.34 -7.86 -1.45
N VAL A 20 9.36 -7.03 -1.78
CA VAL A 20 9.58 -5.80 -2.56
C VAL A 20 9.19 -4.53 -1.82
N ALA A 21 8.29 -4.63 -0.84
CA ALA A 21 7.92 -3.50 -0.01
C ALA A 21 7.35 -3.93 1.33
N ARG A 22 7.11 -2.95 2.19
CA ARG A 22 6.43 -3.07 3.47
C ARG A 22 5.36 -2.01 3.59
N LEU A 23 4.26 -2.36 4.22
CA LEU A 23 3.08 -1.52 4.38
C LEU A 23 2.67 -1.48 5.85
N ASP A 24 2.33 -0.30 6.39
CA ASP A 24 1.70 -0.16 7.70
C ASP A 24 0.23 0.29 7.50
N PRO A 25 -0.71 -0.66 7.38
CA PRO A 25 -2.12 -0.35 7.21
C PRO A 25 -2.83 -0.13 8.54
N LYS A 26 -3.73 0.85 8.56
CA LYS A 26 -4.67 1.09 9.67
C LYS A 26 -6.08 1.20 9.12
N PHE A 27 -6.93 0.22 9.42
CA PHE A 27 -8.35 0.31 9.11
C PHE A 27 -9.09 1.08 10.21
N GLU A 28 -9.75 2.18 9.85
CA GLU A 28 -10.57 2.98 10.74
C GLU A 28 -12.06 2.69 10.50
N ARG A 29 -12.66 1.90 11.40
CA ARG A 29 -14.03 1.40 11.24
C ARG A 29 -15.09 2.50 11.23
N SER A 30 -14.87 3.61 11.93
CA SER A 30 -15.84 4.72 12.00
C SER A 30 -15.99 5.43 10.66
N THR A 31 -14.92 5.53 9.88
CA THR A 31 -14.91 6.21 8.57
C THR A 31 -14.98 5.22 7.40
N GLY A 32 -14.78 3.93 7.66
CA GLY A 32 -14.66 2.92 6.60
C GLY A 32 -13.36 3.04 5.80
N MET A 33 -12.39 3.82 6.26
CA MET A 33 -11.18 4.13 5.50
C MET A 33 -9.98 3.27 5.93
N LEU A 34 -9.29 2.68 4.95
CA LEU A 34 -7.99 2.05 5.15
C LEU A 34 -6.88 3.09 4.94
N PHE A 35 -6.18 3.47 6.01
CA PHE A 35 -5.04 4.37 5.90
C PHE A 35 -3.75 3.60 5.71
N ILE A 36 -2.95 3.99 4.72
CA ILE A 36 -1.55 3.59 4.68
C ILE A 36 -0.74 4.61 5.48
N LYS A 37 -0.23 4.20 6.64
CA LYS A 37 0.56 5.06 7.55
C LYS A 37 2.06 4.97 7.30
N GLY A 38 2.49 3.94 6.58
CA GLY A 38 3.88 3.75 6.17
C GLY A 38 3.96 2.85 4.95
N PHE A 39 4.88 3.19 4.05
CA PHE A 39 5.22 2.40 2.88
C PHE A 39 6.72 2.52 2.64
N TRP A 40 7.39 1.38 2.54
CA TRP A 40 8.83 1.32 2.34
C TRP A 40 9.11 0.32 1.23
N LEU A 41 9.67 0.79 0.11
CA LEU A 41 10.23 -0.09 -0.90
C LEU A 41 11.52 -0.72 -0.34
N GLU A 42 11.73 -1.99 -0.65
CA GLU A 42 13.02 -2.61 -0.40
C GLU A 42 14.07 -2.04 -1.37
N ASN A 43 15.35 -2.19 -1.03
CA ASN A 43 16.43 -1.73 -1.90
C ASN A 43 16.48 -2.55 -3.21
N ASN A 44 16.89 -1.93 -4.31
CA ASN A 44 17.08 -2.57 -5.62
C ASN A 44 15.80 -3.15 -6.24
N ILE A 45 14.65 -2.51 -5.98
CA ILE A 45 13.39 -2.83 -6.65
C ILE A 45 13.23 -1.92 -7.87
N THR A 46 12.98 -2.54 -9.02
CA THR A 46 12.57 -1.82 -10.23
C THR A 46 11.08 -1.53 -10.14
N VAL A 47 10.73 -0.25 -10.08
CA VAL A 47 9.34 0.22 -10.11
C VAL A 47 8.96 0.44 -11.56
N ASP A 48 8.39 -0.58 -12.20
CA ASP A 48 7.88 -0.51 -13.56
C ASP A 48 6.34 -0.52 -13.60
N ASP A 49 5.77 -0.39 -14.81
CA ASP A 49 4.32 -0.34 -14.99
C ASP A 49 3.61 -1.61 -14.49
N GLN A 50 4.26 -2.77 -14.66
CA GLN A 50 3.71 -4.07 -14.25
C GLN A 50 3.63 -4.15 -12.72
N PHE A 51 4.68 -3.72 -12.02
CA PHE A 51 4.70 -3.62 -10.57
C PHE A 51 3.62 -2.67 -10.07
N ILE A 52 3.48 -1.48 -10.68
CA ILE A 52 2.46 -0.51 -10.29
C ILE A 52 1.05 -1.08 -10.48
N ALA A 53 0.80 -1.76 -11.61
CA ALA A 53 -0.49 -2.42 -11.87
C ALA A 53 -0.79 -3.50 -10.82
N ALA A 54 0.21 -4.33 -10.49
CA ALA A 54 0.07 -5.38 -9.48
C ALA A 54 -0.16 -4.81 -8.07
N LEU A 55 0.56 -3.74 -7.70
CA LEU A 55 0.42 -3.06 -6.43
C LEU A 55 -0.98 -2.43 -6.29
N ALA A 56 -1.46 -1.74 -7.32
CA ALA A 56 -2.80 -1.17 -7.33
C ALA A 56 -3.88 -2.25 -7.19
N ALA A 57 -3.77 -3.36 -7.93
CA ALA A 57 -4.70 -4.48 -7.83
C ALA A 57 -4.66 -5.15 -6.45
N ALA A 58 -3.47 -5.31 -5.86
CA ALA A 58 -3.29 -5.86 -4.52
C ALA A 58 -3.90 -4.95 -3.45
N LEU A 59 -3.68 -3.63 -3.53
CA LEU A 59 -4.30 -2.66 -2.63
C LEU A 59 -5.82 -2.69 -2.77
N LYS A 60 -6.38 -2.66 -3.99
CA LYS A 60 -7.85 -2.78 -4.21
C LYS A 60 -8.42 -4.02 -3.52
N ARG A 61 -7.81 -5.20 -3.74
CA ARG A 61 -8.24 -6.45 -3.10
C ARG A 61 -8.09 -6.40 -1.58
N PHE A 62 -7.01 -5.84 -1.07
CA PHE A 62 -6.77 -5.75 0.36
C PHE A 62 -7.78 -4.81 1.04
N THR A 63 -8.08 -3.66 0.44
CA THR A 63 -9.14 -2.73 0.88
C THR A 63 -10.48 -3.44 1.01
N GLN A 64 -10.86 -4.20 -0.02
CA GLN A 64 -12.11 -4.98 -0.02
C GLN A 64 -12.08 -6.09 1.05
N PHE A 65 -10.97 -6.81 1.15
CA PHE A 65 -10.79 -7.90 2.13
C PHE A 65 -10.95 -7.43 3.57
N VAL A 66 -10.40 -6.26 3.92
CA VAL A 66 -10.56 -5.70 5.27
C VAL A 66 -11.93 -5.06 5.51
N GLY A 67 -12.77 -4.96 4.47
CA GLY A 67 -14.10 -4.34 4.54
C GLY A 67 -14.08 -2.80 4.52
N ALA A 68 -13.01 -2.19 4.01
CA ALA A 68 -12.92 -0.75 3.83
C ALA A 68 -13.60 -0.31 2.52
N SER A 69 -14.18 0.88 2.52
CA SER A 69 -14.80 1.48 1.32
C SER A 69 -13.79 2.23 0.45
N ALA A 70 -12.70 2.72 1.05
CA ALA A 70 -11.67 3.49 0.38
C ALA A 70 -10.30 3.30 1.05
N THR A 71 -9.25 3.76 0.38
CA THR A 71 -7.88 3.72 0.90
C THR A 71 -7.19 5.05 0.73
N ASP A 72 -6.59 5.54 1.81
CA ASP A 72 -5.73 6.70 1.81
C ASP A 72 -4.29 6.27 1.51
N LEU A 73 -3.75 6.77 0.40
CA LEU A 73 -2.42 6.44 -0.10
C LEU A 73 -1.35 7.48 0.27
N ALA A 74 -1.61 8.38 1.22
CA ALA A 74 -0.74 9.53 1.46
C ALA A 74 0.72 9.13 1.74
N ALA A 75 0.94 8.01 2.41
CA ALA A 75 2.27 7.49 2.75
C ALA A 75 2.97 6.69 1.65
N LEU A 76 2.32 6.41 0.50
CA LEU A 76 2.99 5.77 -0.63
C LEU A 76 4.08 6.71 -1.14
N SER A 77 5.29 6.16 -1.22
CA SER A 77 6.47 6.85 -1.70
C SER A 77 7.28 5.91 -2.60
N PRO A 78 8.00 6.43 -3.59
CA PRO A 78 8.07 7.85 -3.97
C PRO A 78 6.74 8.36 -4.60
N PRO A 79 6.52 9.69 -4.71
CA PRO A 79 5.24 10.27 -5.13
C PRO A 79 4.70 9.74 -6.47
N GLU A 80 5.59 9.42 -7.42
CA GLU A 80 5.25 8.83 -8.71
C GLU A 80 4.55 7.46 -8.57
N VAL A 81 4.92 6.65 -7.57
CA VAL A 81 4.23 5.39 -7.25
C VAL A 81 2.82 5.69 -6.80
N ARG A 82 2.67 6.65 -5.88
CA ARG A 82 1.37 7.03 -5.32
C ARG A 82 0.43 7.53 -6.41
N GLU A 83 0.89 8.41 -7.28
CA GLU A 83 0.09 8.96 -8.38
C GLU A 83 -0.32 7.88 -9.38
N ALA A 84 0.61 7.02 -9.78
CA ALA A 84 0.33 5.96 -10.74
C ALA A 84 -0.60 4.87 -10.19
N VAL A 85 -0.53 4.59 -8.88
CA VAL A 85 -1.48 3.70 -8.18
C VAL A 85 -2.85 4.38 -8.03
N GLN A 86 -2.90 5.65 -7.60
CA GLN A 86 -4.14 6.40 -7.43
C GLN A 86 -4.93 6.46 -8.74
N LEU A 87 -4.25 6.73 -9.86
CA LEU A 87 -4.85 6.75 -11.19
C LEU A 87 -5.50 5.40 -11.54
N ARG A 88 -4.85 4.28 -11.22
CA ARG A 88 -5.38 2.94 -11.50
C ARG A 88 -6.55 2.56 -10.61
N LEU A 89 -6.56 3.00 -9.36
CA LEU A 89 -7.69 2.77 -8.46
C LEU A 89 -8.94 3.57 -8.88
N SER A 90 -8.78 4.77 -9.43
CA SER A 90 -9.91 5.58 -9.89
C SER A 90 -10.51 5.14 -11.23
N HIS A 91 -9.73 4.45 -12.07
CA HIS A 91 -10.15 3.98 -13.40
C HIS A 91 -10.48 2.48 -13.45
N SER A 92 -10.58 1.82 -12.31
CA SER A 92 -10.91 0.40 -12.25
C SER A 92 -12.43 0.21 -12.36
N PRO A 93 -12.95 -0.53 -13.38
CA PRO A 93 -14.37 -0.82 -13.47
C PRO A 93 -14.87 -1.67 -12.29
#